data_AF-A0A1V4RSE7-F1
#
_entry.id   AF-A0A1V4RSE7-F1
#
_cell.length_a   1.000
_cell.length_b   1.000
_cell.length_c   1.000
_cell.angle_alpha   90.00
_cell.angle_beta   90.00
_cell.angle_gamma   90.00
#
_symmetry.space_group_name_H-M   'P 1'
#
loop_
_entity.id
_entity.type
_entity.pdbx_description
1 polymer ?
#
loop_
_entity_poly.entity_id
_entity_poly.type
_entity_poly.pdbx_seq_one_letter_code
_entity_poly.pdbx_strand_id
1 'polypeptide(L)'
;MLLLLMHALDGIITEALFSEYASTLNPFMFLRDSFGFMVIVGIGIAIYRRIVMKVPRLKTNPMDSYAIIILAIIMLSGIFLEATKITSHTRYQEMVEEYADTDDEEELRTLESFWVQNFYIVSPTVKGPFKEEILAQGAEIHDMSCAGCHSRPGSAFTGYAVAKIIKPVALGLDRANMPTLLWYLHFLACFVGLAYLPFSKMFHIFASPVSLLANAVMEKGKSDPTNIATRQVMELDACTHCGTCSRRCSVAVAFYKTGNMTILPSEKMVFLKDYVSNKDLDEEALRTIQEGAYLCTNCDRCTVVCPVGINLRDLWVNVKEEMIQKKRPVPLVLSQLSFYRGIERQYLDSKDYSKPLDGSKKAIAAKCELINRPEKIIPLTPVNKEFKDKAETFSQATTFTYCYSCENCSTVCPVVENYENPQEVLGLLPHQIMRSLGLGLSDLALGSNMLWDCVTCYQCQEHCPQGVKVTDILYELKNMAIKEASL
;
A
#
# COMPACT_ATOMS: atom_id res chain seq x y z
N MET A 1 9.11 9.28 15.96
CA MET A 1 10.09 8.48 16.73
C MET A 1 10.71 9.28 17.86
N LEU A 2 11.13 10.53 17.65
CA LEU A 2 11.74 11.36 18.70
C LEU A 2 10.90 11.48 19.98
N LEU A 3 9.60 11.75 19.87
CA LEU A 3 8.70 11.80 21.03
C LEU A 3 8.64 10.46 21.79
N LEU A 4 8.64 9.32 21.09
CA LEU A 4 8.63 8.00 21.74
C LEU A 4 9.90 7.82 22.59
N LEU A 5 11.06 8.16 22.03
CA LEU A 5 12.36 8.00 22.70
C LEU A 5 12.50 8.93 23.91
N MET A 6 12.06 10.19 23.78
CA MET A 6 12.19 11.22 24.82
C MET A 6 11.06 11.29 25.84
N HIS A 7 9.97 10.55 25.64
CA HIS A 7 8.82 10.58 26.54
C HIS A 7 8.39 9.20 27.00
N ALA A 8 8.10 8.28 26.08
CA ALA A 8 7.54 6.98 26.46
C ALA A 8 8.63 6.01 26.94
N LEU A 9 9.85 6.17 26.45
CA LEU A 9 11.02 5.36 26.79
C LEU A 9 12.08 6.19 27.52
N ASP A 10 11.68 7.28 28.17
CA ASP A 10 12.61 8.20 28.80
C ASP A 10 13.45 7.53 29.89
N GLY A 11 12.83 6.74 30.77
CA GLY A 11 13.52 6.00 31.83
C GLY A 11 14.48 4.89 31.38
N ILE A 12 14.45 4.51 30.09
CA ILE A 12 15.35 3.47 29.55
C ILE A 12 16.41 4.10 28.64
N ILE A 13 15.99 5.03 27.79
CA ILE A 13 16.83 5.58 26.72
C ILE A 13 17.34 6.96 27.09
N THR A 14 16.46 7.87 27.53
CA THR A 14 16.84 9.27 27.72
C THR A 14 17.69 9.45 28.97
N GLU A 15 17.32 8.80 30.08
CA GLU A 15 18.14 8.78 31.30
C GLU A 15 19.52 8.14 31.08
N ALA A 16 19.60 7.10 30.26
CA ALA A 16 20.88 6.45 29.93
C ALA A 16 21.79 7.34 29.06
N LEU A 17 21.22 8.26 28.28
CA LEU A 17 21.95 9.16 27.40
C LEU A 17 22.32 10.49 28.08
N PHE A 18 21.53 10.92 29.06
CA PHE A 18 21.67 12.23 29.71
C PHE A 18 21.59 12.10 31.23
N SER A 19 22.72 12.25 31.91
CA SER A 19 22.83 12.10 33.37
C SER A 19 22.03 13.14 34.18
N GLU A 20 21.71 14.28 33.58
CA GLU A 20 20.94 15.37 34.20
C GLU A 20 19.49 15.42 33.66
N TYR A 21 18.97 14.29 33.20
CA TYR A 21 17.61 14.24 32.65
C TYR A 21 16.55 14.41 33.75
N ALA A 22 15.68 15.41 33.55
CA ALA A 22 14.37 15.45 34.18
C ALA A 22 13.33 15.94 33.18
N SER A 23 12.15 15.29 33.17
CA SER A 23 11.10 15.55 32.18
C SER A 23 10.57 16.99 32.19
N THR A 24 10.67 17.67 33.33
CA THR A 24 10.21 19.04 33.60
C THR A 24 11.34 20.09 33.57
N LEU A 25 12.58 19.67 33.27
CA LEU A 25 13.69 20.58 33.04
C LEU A 25 13.86 20.92 31.55
N ASN A 26 14.34 22.13 31.27
CA ASN A 26 14.81 22.48 29.93
C ASN A 26 16.22 21.94 29.68
N PRO A 27 16.53 21.48 28.45
CA PRO A 27 15.72 21.58 27.23
C PRO A 27 14.71 20.44 27.02
N PHE A 28 14.65 19.44 27.91
CA PHE A 28 13.84 18.23 27.71
C PHE A 28 12.34 18.50 27.67
N MET A 29 11.83 19.33 28.57
CA MET A 29 10.43 19.77 28.60
C MET A 29 10.03 20.42 27.28
N PHE A 30 10.84 21.38 26.80
CA PHE A 30 10.64 22.03 25.51
C PHE A 30 10.64 21.03 24.33
N LEU A 31 11.62 20.12 24.30
CA LEU A 31 11.76 19.15 23.21
C LEU A 31 10.58 18.16 23.17
N ARG A 32 10.12 17.67 24.33
CA ARG A 32 8.94 16.80 24.44
C ARG A 32 7.70 17.50 23.87
N ASP A 33 7.45 18.74 24.29
CA ASP A 33 6.31 19.53 23.83
C ASP A 33 6.41 19.87 22.34
N SER A 34 7.60 20.24 21.85
CA SER A 34 7.88 20.51 20.44
C SER A 34 7.64 19.28 19.55
N PHE A 35 8.13 18.10 19.95
CA PHE A 35 7.86 16.87 19.20
C PHE A 35 6.39 16.46 19.25
N GLY A 36 5.70 16.72 20.36
CA GLY A 36 4.25 16.56 20.44
C GLY A 36 3.51 17.45 19.45
N PHE A 37 3.87 18.73 19.39
CA PHE A 37 3.30 19.68 18.44
C PHE A 37 3.52 19.25 16.99
N MET A 38 4.72 18.77 16.64
CA MET A 38 5.00 18.24 15.30
C MET A 38 4.07 17.08 14.90
N VAL A 39 3.74 16.20 15.86
CA VAL A 39 2.79 15.10 15.60
C VAL A 39 1.39 15.66 15.33
N ILE A 40 0.92 16.66 16.08
CA ILE A 40 -0.38 17.31 15.85
C ILE A 40 -0.44 17.96 14.48
N VAL A 41 0.61 18.68 14.08
CA VAL A 41 0.70 19.27 12.73
C VAL A 41 0.63 18.17 11.66
N GLY A 42 1.33 17.07 11.86
CA GLY A 42 1.27 15.90 10.96
C GLY A 42 -0.13 15.29 10.85
N ILE A 43 -0.85 15.15 11.96
CA ILE A 43 -2.25 14.70 11.99
C ILE A 43 -3.14 15.70 11.23
N GLY A 44 -2.98 17.00 11.46
CA GLY A 44 -3.72 18.06 10.76
C GLY A 44 -3.51 18.01 9.24
N ILE A 45 -2.26 17.86 8.79
CA ILE A 45 -1.93 17.69 7.36
C ILE A 45 -2.58 16.42 6.80
N ALA A 46 -2.55 15.30 7.53
CA ALA A 46 -3.16 14.05 7.08
C ALA A 46 -4.68 14.17 6.92
N ILE A 47 -5.36 14.81 7.88
CA ILE A 47 -6.80 15.09 7.84
C ILE A 47 -7.12 16.03 6.66
N TYR A 48 -6.40 17.14 6.53
CA TYR A 48 -6.60 18.12 5.46
C TYR A 48 -6.46 17.50 4.06
N ARG A 49 -5.44 16.67 3.86
CA ARG A 49 -5.22 15.95 2.59
C ARG A 49 -6.36 15.00 2.24
N ARG A 50 -6.94 14.32 3.23
CA ARG A 50 -7.96 13.27 3.03
C ARG A 50 -9.36 13.84 2.90
N ILE A 51 -9.72 14.84 3.72
CA ILE A 51 -11.09 15.36 3.81
C ILE A 51 -11.29 16.62 2.94
N VAL A 52 -10.34 17.57 3.00
CA VAL A 52 -10.50 18.89 2.37
C VAL A 52 -10.00 18.88 0.93
N MET A 53 -8.72 18.55 0.72
CA MET A 53 -8.14 18.54 -0.63
C MET A 53 -8.65 17.40 -1.50
N LYS A 54 -9.15 16.31 -0.89
CA LYS A 54 -9.62 15.10 -1.58
C LYS A 54 -8.65 14.66 -2.67
N VAL A 55 -7.37 14.51 -2.31
CA VAL A 55 -6.28 14.24 -3.26
C VAL A 55 -6.66 13.07 -4.17
N PRO A 56 -6.62 13.24 -5.51
CA PRO A 56 -7.02 12.18 -6.42
C PRO A 56 -6.25 10.88 -6.16
N ARG A 57 -6.96 9.75 -6.18
CA ARG A 57 -6.40 8.39 -6.01
C ARG A 57 -5.77 8.11 -4.64
N LEU A 58 -5.97 8.99 -3.65
CA LEU A 58 -5.66 8.70 -2.26
C LEU A 58 -6.90 8.08 -1.62
N LYS A 59 -6.89 6.76 -1.39
CA LYS A 59 -7.97 6.08 -0.67
C LYS A 59 -7.68 6.03 0.82
N THR A 60 -8.74 6.13 1.61
CA THR A 60 -8.70 6.01 3.07
C THR A 60 -9.35 4.69 3.45
N ASN A 61 -8.60 3.81 4.09
CA ASN A 61 -9.11 2.55 4.63
C ASN A 61 -9.40 2.67 6.14
N PRO A 62 -10.04 1.66 6.77
CA PRO A 62 -10.31 1.71 8.21
C PRO A 62 -9.05 1.87 9.08
N MET A 63 -7.93 1.27 8.66
CA MET A 63 -6.65 1.37 9.37
C MET A 63 -6.07 2.79 9.33
N ASP A 64 -6.28 3.53 8.24
CA ASP A 64 -5.90 4.94 8.11
C ASP A 64 -6.67 5.80 9.11
N SER A 65 -7.99 5.59 9.19
CA SER A 65 -8.86 6.31 10.12
C SER A 65 -8.50 6.00 11.56
N TYR A 66 -8.33 4.72 11.91
CA TYR A 66 -7.90 4.30 13.24
C TYR A 66 -6.60 4.97 13.64
N ALA A 67 -5.58 4.94 12.77
CA ALA A 67 -4.27 5.54 13.05
C ALA A 67 -4.36 7.05 13.35
N ILE A 68 -5.18 7.78 12.59
CA ILE A 68 -5.40 9.22 12.82
C ILE A 68 -6.10 9.45 14.16
N ILE A 69 -7.14 8.67 14.46
CA ILE A 69 -7.95 8.82 15.67
C ILE A 69 -7.11 8.49 16.92
N ILE A 70 -6.43 7.35 16.95
CA ILE A 70 -5.67 6.93 18.14
C ILE A 70 -4.53 7.90 18.43
N LEU A 71 -3.81 8.36 17.40
CA LEU A 71 -2.75 9.36 17.57
C LEU A 71 -3.32 10.70 18.05
N ALA A 72 -4.48 11.12 17.54
CA ALA A 72 -5.14 12.33 18.02
C ALA A 72 -5.54 12.20 19.50
N ILE A 73 -6.10 11.06 19.92
CA ILE A 73 -6.46 10.81 21.32
C ILE A 73 -5.21 10.84 22.21
N ILE A 74 -4.13 10.15 21.83
CA ILE A 74 -2.87 10.14 22.59
C ILE A 74 -2.32 11.56 22.71
N MET A 75 -2.24 12.31 21.61
CA MET A 75 -1.68 13.66 21.64
C MET A 75 -2.52 14.65 22.44
N LEU A 76 -3.84 14.66 22.22
CA LEU A 76 -4.73 15.56 22.94
C LEU A 76 -4.78 15.22 24.43
N SER A 77 -4.93 13.95 24.79
CA SER A 77 -4.90 13.53 26.20
C SER A 77 -3.58 13.90 26.89
N GLY A 78 -2.45 13.79 26.19
CA GLY A 78 -1.13 14.16 26.72
C GLY A 78 -1.01 15.66 27.01
N ILE A 79 -1.40 16.51 26.06
CA ILE A 79 -1.36 17.98 26.24
C ILE A 79 -2.33 18.44 27.33
N PHE A 80 -3.54 17.89 27.36
CA PHE A 80 -4.50 18.22 28.43
C PHE A 80 -4.03 17.71 29.79
N LEU A 81 -3.38 16.55 29.85
CA LEU A 81 -2.79 16.03 31.08
C LEU A 81 -1.70 16.97 31.60
N GLU A 82 -0.78 17.40 30.75
CA GLU A 82 0.26 18.37 31.12
C GLU A 82 -0.35 19.70 31.59
N ALA A 83 -1.32 20.24 30.86
CA ALA A 83 -2.00 21.48 31.21
C ALA A 83 -2.70 21.40 32.58
N THR A 84 -3.41 20.31 32.84
CA THR A 84 -4.11 20.11 34.12
C THR A 84 -3.13 19.93 35.28
N LYS A 85 -1.99 19.25 35.06
CA LYS A 85 -0.89 19.18 36.04
C LYS A 85 -0.30 20.54 36.36
N ILE A 86 -0.02 21.38 35.35
CA ILE A 86 0.51 22.74 35.55
C ILE A 86 -0.40 23.58 36.44
N THR A 87 -1.72 23.47 36.29
CA THR A 87 -2.68 24.27 37.07
C THR A 87 -3.11 23.65 38.40
N SER A 88 -2.74 22.39 38.66
CA SER A 88 -3.27 21.60 39.79
C SER A 88 -2.61 21.99 41.11
N HIS A 89 -3.43 22.32 42.10
CA HIS A 89 -2.95 22.54 43.46
C HIS A 89 -2.70 21.22 44.17
N THR A 90 -3.55 20.20 43.97
CA THR A 90 -3.33 18.87 44.55
C THR A 90 -2.00 18.26 44.13
N ARG A 91 -1.63 18.32 42.84
CA ARG A 91 -0.32 17.81 42.38
C ARG A 91 0.85 18.62 42.95
N TYR A 92 0.67 19.94 43.10
CA TYR A 92 1.68 20.78 43.77
C TYR A 92 1.91 20.34 45.21
N GLN A 93 0.83 20.14 45.99
CA GLN A 93 0.94 19.69 47.38
C GLN A 93 1.62 18.32 47.49
N GLU A 94 1.27 17.35 46.64
CA GLU A 94 1.94 16.04 46.61
C GLU A 94 3.45 16.18 46.37
N MET A 95 3.88 17.06 45.47
CA MET A 95 5.31 17.30 45.23
C MET A 95 5.99 17.98 46.42
N VAL A 96 5.31 18.93 47.06
CA VAL A 96 5.84 19.60 48.25
C VAL A 96 6.00 18.60 49.40
N GLU A 97 5.01 17.77 49.66
CA GLU A 97 5.04 16.75 50.72
C GLU A 97 6.17 15.72 50.49
N GLU A 98 6.49 15.40 49.24
CA GLU A 98 7.51 14.39 48.91
C GLU A 98 8.93 14.95 48.79
N TYR A 99 9.08 16.21 48.36
CA TYR A 99 10.38 16.77 47.95
C TYR A 99 10.79 18.08 48.64
N ALA A 100 9.91 18.75 49.40
CA ALA A 100 10.32 19.97 50.11
C ALA A 100 11.23 19.65 51.30
N ASP A 101 12.26 20.46 51.51
CA ASP A 101 13.21 20.29 52.62
C ASP A 101 12.72 20.93 53.94
N THR A 102 11.47 21.40 53.98
CA THR A 102 10.87 22.10 55.13
C THR A 102 9.41 21.69 55.33
N ASP A 103 9.03 21.58 56.60
CA ASP A 103 7.66 21.32 57.05
C ASP A 103 6.99 22.60 57.63
N ASP A 104 7.67 23.74 57.60
CA ASP A 104 7.16 24.98 58.19
C ASP A 104 6.02 25.58 57.34
N GLU A 105 4.85 25.75 57.94
CA GLU A 105 3.65 26.23 57.22
C GLU A 105 3.80 27.63 56.63
N GLU A 106 4.61 28.51 57.24
CA GLU A 106 4.83 29.87 56.74
C GLU A 106 5.77 29.83 55.53
N GLU A 107 6.87 29.08 55.62
CA GLU A 107 7.79 28.84 54.51
C GLU A 107 7.05 28.22 53.30
N LEU A 108 6.24 27.19 53.52
CA LEU A 108 5.45 26.54 52.47
C LEU A 108 4.43 27.49 51.80
N ARG A 109 3.84 28.43 52.55
CA ARG A 109 2.97 29.47 51.98
C ARG A 109 3.72 30.45 51.10
N THR A 110 4.96 30.81 51.44
CA THR A 110 5.79 31.68 50.59
C THR A 110 6.19 30.97 49.30
N LEU A 111 6.55 29.67 49.38
CA LEU A 111 6.81 28.81 48.22
C LEU A 111 5.57 28.71 47.32
N GLU A 112 4.39 28.49 47.89
CA GLU A 112 3.14 28.42 47.13
C GLU A 112 2.85 29.74 46.39
N SER A 113 3.06 30.87 47.07
CA SER A 113 2.92 32.20 46.47
C SER A 113 3.87 32.40 45.28
N PHE A 114 5.12 31.92 45.40
CA PHE A 114 6.09 31.93 44.32
C PHE A 114 5.67 31.06 43.13
N TRP A 115 5.16 29.85 43.38
CA TRP A 115 4.66 28.95 42.33
C TRP A 115 3.39 29.45 41.65
N VAL A 116 2.45 30.06 42.38
CA VAL A 116 1.26 30.70 41.78
C VAL A 116 1.67 31.79 40.81
N GLN A 117 2.70 32.57 41.15
CA GLN A 117 3.20 33.67 40.33
C GLN A 117 4.02 33.18 39.13
N ASN A 118 4.92 32.21 39.31
CA ASN A 118 5.95 31.86 38.32
C ASN A 118 5.72 30.51 37.60
N PHE A 119 4.99 29.59 38.23
CA PHE A 119 4.75 28.22 37.72
C PHE A 119 3.28 27.94 37.39
N TYR A 120 2.41 28.95 37.54
CA TYR A 120 1.04 28.95 37.01
C TYR A 120 0.09 27.94 37.66
N ILE A 121 0.42 27.46 38.87
CA ILE A 121 -0.51 26.70 39.70
C ILE A 121 -1.70 27.59 40.08
N VAL A 122 -2.88 26.99 40.24
CA VAL A 122 -4.09 27.71 40.66
C VAL A 122 -4.42 27.29 42.09
N SER A 123 -4.01 28.12 43.04
CA SER A 123 -4.22 27.89 44.46
C SER A 123 -5.62 28.27 44.94
N PRO A 124 -6.25 27.48 45.85
CA PRO A 124 -7.43 27.88 46.60
C PRO A 124 -7.10 28.69 47.89
N THR A 125 -5.85 28.67 48.36
CA THR A 125 -5.40 29.25 49.65
C THR A 125 -4.75 30.61 49.48
N VAL A 126 -3.96 30.82 48.42
CA VAL A 126 -3.24 32.07 48.16
C VAL A 126 -3.64 32.67 46.82
N LYS A 127 -3.76 34.00 46.78
CA LYS A 127 -4.12 34.73 45.55
C LYS A 127 -3.35 36.04 45.48
N GLY A 128 -2.65 36.23 44.36
CA GLY A 128 -1.89 37.46 44.11
C GLY A 128 -2.77 38.71 43.97
N PRO A 129 -2.14 39.91 43.93
CA PRO A 129 -0.70 40.15 43.84
C PRO A 129 0.06 39.89 45.15
N PHE A 130 1.31 39.44 45.04
CA PHE A 130 2.19 39.15 46.19
C PHE A 130 3.24 40.26 46.38
N LYS A 131 3.68 40.47 47.62
CA LYS A 131 4.80 41.38 47.93
C LYS A 131 6.12 40.77 47.45
N GLU A 132 7.06 41.62 47.05
CA GLU A 132 8.37 41.18 46.54
C GLU A 132 9.17 40.36 47.57
N GLU A 133 9.07 40.71 48.85
CA GLU A 133 9.69 39.96 49.95
C GLU A 133 9.20 38.51 50.05
N ILE A 134 7.88 38.29 49.94
CA ILE A 134 7.26 36.95 49.96
C ILE A 134 7.74 36.13 48.75
N LEU A 135 7.87 36.77 47.58
CA LEU A 135 8.34 36.11 46.37
C LEU A 135 9.83 35.77 46.45
N ALA A 136 10.64 36.61 47.11
CA ALA A 136 12.07 36.35 47.32
C ALA A 136 12.29 35.15 48.27
N GLN A 137 11.55 35.09 49.38
CA GLN A 137 11.58 33.95 50.30
C GLN A 137 11.14 32.65 49.61
N GLY A 138 10.03 32.68 48.87
CA GLY A 138 9.57 31.52 48.11
C GLY A 138 10.53 31.09 46.98
N ALA A 139 11.32 32.02 46.42
CA ALA A 139 12.33 31.71 45.42
C ALA A 139 13.52 30.95 46.03
N GLU A 140 13.97 31.32 47.23
CA GLU A 140 15.06 30.63 47.93
C GLU A 140 14.71 29.17 48.22
N ILE A 141 13.49 28.92 48.71
CA ILE A 141 13.00 27.55 48.94
C ILE A 141 12.86 26.79 47.61
N HIS A 142 12.38 27.44 46.55
CA HIS A 142 12.32 26.82 45.22
C HIS A 142 13.70 26.40 44.72
N ASP A 143 14.71 27.25 44.89
CA ASP A 143 16.08 26.96 44.44
C ASP A 143 16.69 25.77 45.18
N MET A 144 16.37 25.60 46.47
CA MET A 144 16.84 24.46 47.27
C MET A 144 16.11 23.16 46.94
N SER A 145 14.78 23.17 46.88
CA SER A 145 13.98 21.93 46.85
C SER A 145 13.37 21.59 45.50
N CYS A 146 13.25 22.55 44.56
CA CYS A 146 12.45 22.38 43.34
C CYS A 146 13.20 22.64 42.02
N ALA A 147 14.17 23.55 42.00
CA ALA A 147 14.85 24.00 40.79
C ALA A 147 15.64 22.87 40.10
N GLY A 148 16.08 21.87 40.86
CA GLY A 148 16.75 20.67 40.34
C GLY A 148 15.86 19.77 39.47
N CYS A 149 14.53 19.93 39.54
CA CYS A 149 13.58 19.15 38.76
C CYS A 149 12.68 20.00 37.87
N HIS A 150 12.48 21.29 38.19
CA HIS A 150 11.48 22.13 37.54
C HIS A 150 12.07 23.37 36.88
N SER A 151 11.82 23.49 35.58
CA SER A 151 11.91 24.76 34.86
C SER A 151 10.54 25.44 34.79
N ARG A 152 10.52 26.75 34.57
CA ARG A 152 9.26 27.49 34.35
C ARG A 152 8.47 26.85 33.19
N PRO A 153 7.15 26.61 33.35
CA PRO A 153 6.36 25.82 32.40
C PRO A 153 6.16 26.50 31.04
N GLY A 154 6.56 27.76 30.89
CA GLY A 154 6.40 28.52 29.64
C GLY A 154 7.08 27.88 28.42
N SER A 155 8.10 27.03 28.62
CA SER A 155 8.75 26.30 27.52
C SER A 155 7.99 25.05 27.07
N ALA A 156 7.10 24.49 27.88
CA ALA A 156 6.07 23.54 27.46
C ALA A 156 4.92 24.32 26.78
N PHE A 157 5.21 24.95 25.65
CA PHE A 157 4.36 25.98 25.06
C PHE A 157 2.94 25.50 24.72
N THR A 158 2.74 24.24 24.32
CA THR A 158 1.39 23.72 24.04
C THR A 158 0.64 23.43 25.33
N GLY A 159 1.22 22.69 26.27
CA GLY A 159 0.63 22.43 27.58
C GLY A 159 0.34 23.73 28.35
N TYR A 160 1.27 24.67 28.33
CA TYR A 160 1.14 25.96 28.99
C TYR A 160 0.10 26.88 28.34
N ALA A 161 -0.03 26.87 27.01
CA ALA A 161 -1.10 27.59 26.33
C ALA A 161 -2.48 27.04 26.74
N VAL A 162 -2.62 25.72 26.83
CA VAL A 162 -3.87 25.09 27.30
C VAL A 162 -4.10 25.38 28.79
N ALA A 163 -3.05 25.35 29.63
CA ALA A 163 -3.12 25.72 31.04
C ALA A 163 -3.69 27.15 31.22
N LYS A 164 -3.25 28.09 30.37
CA LYS A 164 -3.79 29.46 30.35
C LYS A 164 -5.28 29.50 30.04
N ILE A 165 -5.75 28.69 29.09
CA ILE A 165 -7.15 28.62 28.68
C ILE A 165 -8.02 28.00 29.79
N ILE A 166 -7.55 26.94 30.45
CA ILE A 166 -8.34 26.22 31.46
C ILE A 166 -8.29 26.84 32.86
N LYS A 167 -7.43 27.84 33.09
CA LYS A 167 -7.27 28.52 34.39
C LYS A 167 -8.59 28.89 35.10
N PRO A 168 -9.63 29.44 34.43
CA PRO A 168 -10.89 29.80 35.10
C PRO A 168 -11.64 28.62 35.74
N VAL A 169 -11.43 27.41 35.21
CA VAL A 169 -12.07 26.18 35.68
C VAL A 169 -11.09 25.22 36.36
N ALA A 170 -9.82 25.61 36.52
CA ALA A 170 -8.75 24.75 37.00
C ALA A 170 -9.05 24.10 38.37
N LEU A 171 -9.55 24.87 39.35
CA LEU A 171 -9.94 24.33 40.66
C LEU A 171 -11.05 23.27 40.55
N GLY A 172 -11.97 23.42 39.60
CA GLY A 172 -13.02 22.42 39.35
C GLY A 172 -12.45 21.14 38.75
N LEU A 173 -11.53 21.26 37.80
CA LEU A 173 -10.83 20.12 37.19
C LEU A 173 -9.95 19.39 38.22
N ASP A 174 -9.30 20.14 39.10
CA ASP A 174 -8.45 19.60 40.17
C ASP A 174 -9.28 18.79 41.18
N ARG A 175 -10.40 19.35 41.65
CA ARG A 175 -11.35 18.64 42.54
C ARG A 175 -11.96 17.39 41.90
N ALA A 176 -12.15 17.39 40.58
CA ALA A 176 -12.63 16.23 39.84
C ALA A 176 -11.53 15.18 39.57
N ASN A 177 -10.30 15.40 40.08
CA ASN A 177 -9.13 14.55 39.86
C ASN A 177 -8.83 14.31 38.37
N MET A 178 -9.02 15.34 37.55
CA MET A 178 -8.79 15.29 36.10
C MET A 178 -7.36 14.88 35.71
N PRO A 179 -6.28 15.29 36.43
CA PRO A 179 -4.94 14.80 36.12
C PRO A 179 -4.85 13.27 36.13
N THR A 180 -5.46 12.60 37.12
CA THR A 180 -5.45 11.14 37.22
C THR A 180 -6.28 10.49 36.11
N LEU A 181 -7.48 11.04 35.82
CA LEU A 181 -8.34 10.51 34.74
C LEU A 181 -7.66 10.62 33.37
N LEU A 182 -7.06 11.77 33.06
CA LEU A 182 -6.33 11.99 31.82
C LEU A 182 -5.08 11.12 31.72
N TRP A 183 -4.41 10.84 32.86
CA TRP A 183 -3.31 9.89 32.90
C TRP A 183 -3.77 8.49 32.50
N TYR A 184 -4.86 7.97 33.07
CA TYR A 184 -5.40 6.67 32.67
C TYR A 184 -5.84 6.64 31.21
N LEU A 185 -6.50 7.69 30.72
CA LEU A 185 -6.89 7.80 29.31
C LEU A 185 -5.67 7.75 28.39
N HIS A 186 -4.65 8.57 28.68
CA HIS A 186 -3.43 8.65 27.88
C HIS A 186 -2.66 7.32 27.91
N PHE A 187 -2.44 6.78 29.11
CA PHE A 187 -1.75 5.51 29.32
C PHE A 187 -2.46 4.38 28.58
N LEU A 188 -3.77 4.20 28.77
CA LEU A 188 -4.53 3.15 28.11
C LEU A 188 -4.56 3.32 26.59
N ALA A 189 -4.71 4.56 26.09
CA ALA A 189 -4.65 4.83 24.66
C ALA A 189 -3.29 4.47 24.05
N CYS A 190 -2.19 4.77 24.75
CA CYS A 190 -0.84 4.35 24.34
C CYS A 190 -0.71 2.83 24.29
N PHE A 191 -1.20 2.10 25.30
CA PHE A 191 -1.16 0.63 25.32
C PHE A 191 -2.00 0.00 24.21
N VAL A 192 -3.19 0.54 23.97
CA VAL A 192 -4.05 0.11 22.84
C VAL A 192 -3.35 0.37 21.50
N GLY A 193 -2.71 1.55 21.34
CA GLY A 193 -1.95 1.88 20.15
C GLY A 193 -0.74 0.95 19.92
N LEU A 194 0.00 0.62 20.98
CA LEU A 194 1.13 -0.31 20.93
C LEU A 194 0.69 -1.74 20.62
N ALA A 195 -0.39 -2.22 21.24
CA ALA A 195 -0.93 -3.55 20.99
C ALA A 195 -1.41 -3.73 19.54
N TYR A 196 -1.94 -2.67 18.92
CA TYR A 196 -2.38 -2.69 17.52
C TYR A 196 -1.23 -2.49 16.51
N LEU A 197 -0.07 -1.96 16.95
CA LEU A 197 1.08 -1.65 16.09
C LEU A 197 1.47 -2.80 15.15
N PRO A 198 1.74 -4.04 15.62
CA PRO A 198 2.22 -5.13 14.76
C PRO A 198 1.18 -5.62 13.74
N PHE A 199 -0.10 -5.36 13.99
CA PHE A 199 -1.21 -5.76 13.11
C PHE A 199 -1.69 -4.62 12.22
N SER A 200 -0.93 -3.53 12.18
CA SER A 200 -1.31 -2.31 11.48
C SER A 200 -0.26 -1.85 10.48
N LYS A 201 -0.62 -0.89 9.64
CA LYS A 201 0.33 -0.19 8.78
C LYS A 201 1.44 0.54 9.56
N MET A 202 1.29 0.72 10.88
CA MET A 202 2.33 1.34 11.71
C MET A 202 3.56 0.44 11.89
N PHE A 203 3.45 -0.87 11.62
CA PHE A 203 4.60 -1.78 11.60
C PHE A 203 5.71 -1.38 10.63
N HIS A 204 5.40 -0.52 9.64
CA HIS A 204 6.40 0.12 8.77
C HIS A 204 7.55 0.83 9.51
N ILE A 205 7.36 1.23 10.79
CA ILE A 205 8.42 1.82 11.63
C ILE A 205 9.61 0.84 11.76
N PHE A 206 9.31 -0.46 11.81
CA PHE A 206 10.32 -1.53 11.89
C PHE A 206 10.60 -2.15 10.52
N ALA A 207 9.55 -2.41 9.74
CA ALA A 207 9.70 -3.10 8.46
C ALA A 207 10.43 -2.24 7.39
N SER A 208 10.26 -0.91 7.38
CA SER A 208 10.88 -0.06 6.35
C SER A 208 12.41 -0.02 6.46
N PRO A 209 13.03 0.24 7.63
CA PRO A 209 14.49 0.19 7.75
C PRO A 209 15.08 -1.17 7.37
N VAL A 210 14.45 -2.27 7.81
CA VAL A 210 14.91 -3.64 7.49
C VAL A 210 14.79 -3.92 5.99
N SER A 211 13.67 -3.53 5.38
CA SER A 211 13.44 -3.67 3.94
C SER A 211 14.46 -2.87 3.11
N LEU A 212 14.78 -1.63 3.53
CA LEU A 212 15.78 -0.80 2.87
C LEU A 212 17.19 -1.42 2.96
N LEU A 213 17.57 -1.94 4.13
CA LEU A 213 18.85 -2.65 4.30
C LEU A 213 18.92 -3.91 3.42
N ALA A 214 17.84 -4.69 3.38
CA ALA A 214 17.76 -5.87 2.52
C ALA A 214 17.82 -5.51 1.03
N ASN A 215 17.17 -4.43 0.61
CA ASN A 215 17.22 -3.92 -0.76
C ASN A 215 18.64 -3.47 -1.18
N ALA A 216 19.44 -2.96 -0.24
CA ALA A 216 20.81 -2.53 -0.52
C ALA A 216 21.78 -3.70 -0.79
N VAL A 217 21.47 -4.91 -0.33
CA VAL A 217 22.39 -6.07 -0.42
C VAL A 217 21.87 -7.21 -1.28
N MET A 218 20.59 -7.22 -1.64
CA MET A 218 19.96 -8.27 -2.45
C MET A 218 19.77 -7.81 -3.90
N GLU A 219 20.61 -8.34 -4.81
CA GLU A 219 20.58 -8.01 -6.24
C GLU A 219 19.85 -9.09 -7.06
N LYS A 220 18.99 -8.64 -7.99
CA LYS A 220 18.27 -9.51 -8.93
C LYS A 220 19.29 -10.24 -9.84
N GLY A 221 19.15 -11.56 -9.95
CA GLY A 221 20.03 -12.41 -10.76
C GLY A 221 21.32 -12.87 -10.08
N LYS A 222 21.67 -12.32 -8.90
CA LYS A 222 22.80 -12.80 -8.08
C LYS A 222 22.34 -13.45 -6.78
N SER A 223 21.32 -12.89 -6.14
CA SER A 223 20.77 -13.42 -4.89
C SER A 223 19.86 -14.62 -5.13
N ASP A 224 19.81 -15.53 -4.15
CA ASP A 224 18.89 -16.67 -4.17
C ASP A 224 17.43 -16.21 -4.33
N PRO A 225 16.62 -16.85 -5.21
CA PRO A 225 15.21 -16.50 -5.41
C PRO A 225 14.38 -16.49 -4.11
N THR A 226 14.70 -17.38 -3.17
CA THR A 226 14.03 -17.46 -1.86
C THR A 226 14.29 -16.21 -1.04
N ASN A 227 15.52 -15.68 -1.06
CA ASN A 227 15.86 -14.45 -0.36
C ASN A 227 15.11 -13.25 -0.95
N ILE A 228 14.98 -13.19 -2.29
CA ILE A 228 14.19 -12.16 -2.98
C ILE A 228 12.72 -12.24 -2.57
N ALA A 229 12.15 -13.45 -2.50
CA ALA A 229 10.78 -13.65 -2.05
C ALA A 229 10.58 -13.21 -0.58
N THR A 230 11.50 -13.58 0.32
CA THR A 230 11.49 -13.13 1.73
C THR A 230 11.51 -11.61 1.84
N ARG A 231 12.39 -10.95 1.07
CA ARG A 231 12.45 -9.49 1.01
C ARG A 231 11.14 -8.88 0.53
N GLN A 232 10.52 -9.46 -0.51
CA GLN A 232 9.25 -8.98 -1.06
C GLN A 232 8.09 -9.09 -0.06
N VAL A 233 8.07 -10.14 0.78
CA VAL A 233 7.11 -10.23 1.88
C VAL A 233 7.33 -9.10 2.90
N MET A 234 8.59 -8.81 3.27
CA MET A 234 8.90 -7.66 4.13
C MET A 234 8.48 -6.33 3.51
N GLU A 235 8.58 -6.17 2.19
CA GLU A 235 8.11 -4.97 1.48
C GLU A 235 6.59 -4.78 1.59
N LEU A 236 5.80 -5.87 1.69
CA LEU A 236 4.36 -5.77 1.96
C LEU A 236 4.10 -5.13 3.34
N ASP A 237 4.94 -5.44 4.31
CA ASP A 237 4.86 -4.92 5.68
C ASP A 237 5.46 -3.52 5.84
N ALA A 238 6.44 -3.17 5.00
CA ALA A 238 6.99 -1.82 4.91
C ALA A 238 6.02 -0.82 4.26
N CYS A 239 5.04 -1.31 3.48
CA CYS A 239 4.11 -0.43 2.77
C CYS A 239 3.29 0.44 3.73
N THR A 240 3.46 1.76 3.60
CA THR A 240 2.81 2.76 4.46
C THR A 240 1.39 3.13 4.01
N HIS A 241 0.95 2.59 2.87
CA HIS A 241 -0.29 2.97 2.19
C HIS A 241 -0.39 4.49 1.93
N CYS A 242 0.73 5.15 1.62
CA CYS A 242 0.78 6.60 1.41
C CYS A 242 0.16 7.10 0.08
N GLY A 243 -0.14 6.19 -0.86
CA GLY A 243 -0.76 6.51 -2.15
C GLY A 243 0.15 7.19 -3.18
N THR A 244 1.42 7.48 -2.88
CA THR A 244 2.32 8.16 -3.83
C THR A 244 2.49 7.39 -5.13
N CYS A 245 2.64 6.07 -5.05
CA CYS A 245 2.68 5.16 -6.20
C CYS A 245 1.37 5.18 -7.01
N SER A 246 0.21 5.16 -6.35
CA SER A 246 -1.12 5.25 -6.99
C SER A 246 -1.33 6.55 -7.75
N ARG A 247 -0.83 7.68 -7.23
CA ARG A 247 -0.89 8.97 -7.94
C ARG A 247 -0.05 9.00 -9.21
N ARG A 248 1.05 8.25 -9.25
CA ARG A 248 2.02 8.26 -10.35
C ARG A 248 1.82 7.10 -11.33
N CYS A 249 0.93 6.15 -11.03
CA CYS A 249 0.63 5.00 -11.88
C CYS A 249 0.10 5.44 -13.25
N SER A 250 0.74 4.95 -14.32
CA SER A 250 0.34 5.23 -15.72
C SER A 250 -1.01 4.62 -16.08
N VAL A 251 -1.34 3.48 -15.46
CA VAL A 251 -2.57 2.73 -15.75
C VAL A 251 -3.73 3.07 -14.82
N ALA A 252 -3.57 4.10 -13.98
CA ALA A 252 -4.64 4.58 -13.11
C ALA A 252 -5.88 5.08 -13.89
N VAL A 253 -5.77 5.31 -15.20
CA VAL A 253 -6.92 5.65 -16.05
C VAL A 253 -7.93 4.50 -16.12
N ALA A 254 -7.44 3.26 -16.15
CA ALA A 254 -8.27 2.07 -16.21
C ALA A 254 -9.14 1.93 -14.95
N PHE A 255 -8.60 2.30 -13.78
CA PHE A 255 -9.36 2.37 -12.53
C PHE A 255 -10.60 3.27 -12.63
N TYR A 256 -10.51 4.44 -13.29
CA TYR A 256 -11.67 5.31 -13.44
C TYR A 256 -12.77 4.72 -14.32
N LYS A 257 -12.40 3.82 -15.23
CA LYS A 257 -13.35 3.17 -16.14
C LYS A 257 -13.96 1.91 -15.54
N THR A 258 -13.16 1.10 -14.85
CA THR A 258 -13.58 -0.22 -14.34
C THR A 258 -14.02 -0.19 -12.88
N GLY A 259 -13.59 0.83 -12.11
CA GLY A 259 -13.80 0.89 -10.67
C GLY A 259 -12.91 -0.06 -9.85
N ASN A 260 -12.08 -0.87 -10.51
CA ASN A 260 -11.26 -1.87 -9.83
C ASN A 260 -10.08 -1.23 -9.07
N MET A 261 -10.18 -1.20 -7.73
CA MET A 261 -9.19 -0.60 -6.85
C MET A 261 -7.82 -1.28 -6.92
N THR A 262 -7.75 -2.57 -7.25
CA THR A 262 -6.49 -3.31 -7.32
C THR A 262 -5.61 -2.83 -8.48
N ILE A 263 -6.09 -1.98 -9.39
CA ILE A 263 -5.26 -1.34 -10.43
C ILE A 263 -4.27 -0.35 -9.79
N LEU A 264 -4.66 0.31 -8.70
CA LEU A 264 -3.84 1.29 -8.03
C LEU A 264 -2.79 0.59 -7.13
N PRO A 265 -1.48 0.85 -7.30
CA PRO A 265 -0.43 0.12 -6.58
C PRO A 265 -0.56 0.11 -5.06
N SER A 266 -0.89 1.23 -4.41
CA SER A 266 -1.01 1.29 -2.94
C SER A 266 -2.11 0.36 -2.44
N GLU A 267 -3.26 0.39 -3.11
CA GLU A 267 -4.43 -0.42 -2.80
C GLU A 267 -4.17 -1.89 -3.13
N LYS A 268 -3.53 -2.18 -4.26
CA LYS A 268 -3.11 -3.53 -4.69
C LYS A 268 -2.26 -4.22 -3.62
N MET A 269 -1.35 -3.50 -2.95
CA MET A 269 -0.51 -4.06 -1.89
C MET A 269 -1.33 -4.60 -0.72
N VAL A 270 -2.47 -4.00 -0.40
CA VAL A 270 -3.35 -4.46 0.69
C VAL A 270 -3.95 -5.81 0.33
N PHE A 271 -4.52 -5.94 -0.87
CA PHE A 271 -5.11 -7.19 -1.35
C PHE A 271 -4.07 -8.29 -1.57
N LEU A 272 -2.83 -7.91 -1.91
CA LEU A 272 -1.76 -8.89 -2.11
C LEU A 272 -1.41 -9.64 -0.83
N LYS A 273 -1.53 -9.00 0.36
CA LYS A 273 -1.30 -9.70 1.63
C LYS A 273 -2.27 -10.86 1.83
N ASP A 274 -3.53 -10.67 1.48
CA ASP A 274 -4.54 -11.73 1.57
C ASP A 274 -4.27 -12.87 0.57
N TYR A 275 -3.83 -12.52 -0.65
CA TYR A 275 -3.42 -13.50 -1.66
C TYR A 275 -2.20 -14.33 -1.22
N VAL A 276 -1.14 -13.69 -0.72
CA VAL A 276 0.09 -14.37 -0.29
C VAL A 276 -0.14 -15.19 0.98
N SER A 277 -1.01 -14.73 1.88
CA SER A 277 -1.40 -15.49 3.08
C SER A 277 -2.26 -16.71 2.78
N ASN A 278 -2.54 -16.99 1.50
CA ASN A 278 -3.29 -18.15 1.01
C ASN A 278 -4.66 -18.30 1.69
N LYS A 279 -5.31 -17.16 2.03
CA LYS A 279 -6.72 -17.16 2.41
C LYS A 279 -7.54 -17.61 1.20
N ASP A 280 -8.62 -18.35 1.44
CA ASP A 280 -9.57 -18.73 0.40
C ASP A 280 -10.24 -17.46 -0.17
N LEU A 281 -9.61 -16.91 -1.21
CA LEU A 281 -10.19 -15.83 -1.99
C LEU A 281 -11.28 -16.43 -2.86
N ASP A 282 -12.46 -15.81 -2.83
CA ASP A 282 -13.49 -16.12 -3.80
C ASP A 282 -13.01 -15.82 -5.24
N GLU A 283 -13.69 -16.41 -6.23
CA GLU A 283 -13.29 -16.27 -7.64
C GLU A 283 -13.36 -14.81 -8.13
N GLU A 284 -14.26 -14.00 -7.57
CA GLU A 284 -14.43 -12.60 -7.95
C GLU A 284 -13.26 -11.74 -7.44
N ALA A 285 -12.83 -11.94 -6.20
CA ALA A 285 -11.69 -11.31 -5.57
C ALA A 285 -10.40 -11.70 -6.31
N LEU A 286 -10.24 -12.99 -6.65
CA LEU A 286 -9.11 -13.45 -7.44
C LEU A 286 -9.08 -12.77 -8.81
N ARG A 287 -10.21 -12.74 -9.53
CA ARG A 287 -10.33 -12.07 -10.84
C ARG A 287 -10.02 -10.58 -10.74
N THR A 288 -10.49 -9.92 -9.68
CA THR A 288 -10.24 -8.50 -9.41
C THR A 288 -8.74 -8.23 -9.20
N ILE A 289 -8.06 -9.06 -8.41
CA ILE A 289 -6.60 -8.94 -8.19
C ILE A 289 -5.84 -9.21 -9.49
N GLN A 290 -6.23 -10.25 -10.24
CA GLN A 290 -5.63 -10.58 -11.54
C GLN A 290 -5.76 -9.40 -12.52
N GLU A 291 -6.95 -8.85 -12.72
CA GLU A 291 -7.15 -7.69 -13.60
C GLU A 291 -6.21 -6.53 -13.22
N GLY A 292 -6.15 -6.17 -11.93
CA GLY A 292 -5.26 -5.12 -11.46
C GLY A 292 -3.78 -5.44 -11.67
N ALA A 293 -3.35 -6.69 -11.42
CA ALA A 293 -1.98 -7.14 -11.61
C ALA A 293 -1.56 -7.11 -13.08
N TYR A 294 -2.40 -7.64 -13.98
CA TYR A 294 -2.08 -7.81 -15.39
C TYR A 294 -2.27 -6.54 -16.23
N LEU A 295 -3.07 -5.57 -15.79
CA LEU A 295 -3.09 -4.24 -16.40
C LEU A 295 -1.81 -3.43 -16.12
N CYS A 296 -0.95 -3.86 -15.19
CA CYS A 296 0.31 -3.18 -14.91
C CYS A 296 1.25 -3.25 -16.12
N THR A 297 1.66 -2.09 -16.65
CA THR A 297 2.61 -1.99 -17.78
C THR A 297 4.08 -2.14 -17.37
N ASN A 298 4.38 -2.40 -16.10
CA ASN A 298 5.75 -2.48 -15.56
C ASN A 298 6.64 -1.25 -15.87
N CYS A 299 6.05 -0.07 -16.07
CA CYS A 299 6.77 1.17 -16.43
C CYS A 299 7.63 1.80 -15.31
N ASP A 300 7.81 1.12 -14.18
CA ASP A 300 8.67 1.50 -13.05
C ASP A 300 8.36 2.80 -12.28
N ARG A 301 7.41 3.62 -12.75
CA ARG A 301 7.04 4.89 -12.12
C ARG A 301 6.69 4.77 -10.63
N CYS A 302 6.14 3.64 -10.21
CA CYS A 302 5.73 3.40 -8.83
C CYS A 302 6.93 3.08 -7.91
N THR A 303 7.95 2.38 -8.42
CA THR A 303 9.20 2.08 -7.72
C THR A 303 9.97 3.36 -7.41
N VAL A 304 10.20 4.19 -8.43
CA VAL A 304 11.03 5.41 -8.34
C VAL A 304 10.48 6.43 -7.32
N VAL A 305 9.17 6.43 -7.09
CA VAL A 305 8.50 7.41 -6.22
C VAL A 305 8.16 6.86 -4.84
N CYS A 306 8.53 5.61 -4.53
CA CYS A 306 8.21 4.99 -3.25
C CYS A 306 9.08 5.59 -2.13
N PRO A 307 8.50 6.26 -1.12
CA PRO A 307 9.30 6.93 -0.07
C PRO A 307 9.99 5.95 0.88
N VAL A 308 9.56 4.67 0.89
CA VAL A 308 10.15 3.60 1.70
C VAL A 308 10.95 2.61 0.85
N GLY A 309 11.25 2.95 -0.41
CA GLY A 309 12.18 2.20 -1.25
C GLY A 309 11.71 0.81 -1.72
N ILE A 310 10.40 0.52 -1.70
CA ILE A 310 9.86 -0.75 -2.21
C ILE A 310 10.02 -0.83 -3.74
N ASN A 311 10.61 -1.92 -4.23
CA ASN A 311 10.70 -2.19 -5.66
C ASN A 311 9.40 -2.80 -6.21
N LEU A 312 8.41 -1.93 -6.38
CA LEU A 312 7.07 -2.33 -6.83
C LEU A 312 7.07 -2.98 -8.22
N ARG A 313 7.93 -2.54 -9.16
CA ARG A 313 8.00 -3.17 -10.48
C ARG A 313 8.38 -4.64 -10.37
N ASP A 314 9.47 -4.96 -9.66
CA ASP A 314 9.93 -6.35 -9.52
C ASP A 314 8.94 -7.19 -8.70
N LEU A 315 8.31 -6.60 -7.68
CA LEU A 315 7.21 -7.24 -6.95
C LEU A 315 6.07 -7.64 -7.89
N TRP A 316 5.59 -6.73 -8.75
CA TRP A 316 4.49 -7.03 -9.67
C TRP A 316 4.87 -8.01 -10.78
N VAL A 317 6.15 -8.07 -11.17
CA VAL A 317 6.64 -9.13 -12.05
C VAL A 317 6.50 -10.49 -11.36
N ASN A 318 7.06 -10.63 -10.17
CA ASN A 318 7.07 -11.92 -9.46
C ASN A 318 5.66 -12.40 -9.10
N VAL A 319 4.76 -11.50 -8.69
CA VAL A 319 3.36 -11.85 -8.40
C VAL A 319 2.65 -12.42 -9.63
N LYS A 320 2.88 -11.84 -10.81
CA LYS A 320 2.29 -12.35 -12.06
C LYS A 320 2.84 -13.71 -12.43
N GLU A 321 4.14 -13.93 -12.28
CA GLU A 321 4.74 -15.25 -12.53
C GLU A 321 4.22 -16.28 -11.52
N GLU A 322 4.12 -15.93 -10.24
CA GLU A 322 3.56 -16.82 -9.21
C GLU A 322 2.13 -17.26 -9.54
N MET A 323 1.27 -16.36 -10.02
CA MET A 323 -0.09 -16.69 -10.46
C MET A 323 -0.10 -17.72 -11.60
N ILE A 324 0.84 -17.61 -12.55
CA ILE A 324 1.00 -18.59 -13.64
C ILE A 324 1.42 -19.94 -13.06
N GLN A 325 2.41 -19.96 -12.16
CA GLN A 325 2.91 -21.19 -11.54
C GLN A 325 1.84 -21.90 -10.69
N LYS A 326 0.96 -21.13 -10.02
CA LYS A 326 -0.21 -21.63 -9.29
C LYS A 326 -1.38 -22.07 -10.19
N LYS A 327 -1.19 -22.11 -11.52
CA LYS A 327 -2.23 -22.45 -12.51
C LYS A 327 -3.48 -21.56 -12.40
N ARG A 328 -3.27 -20.28 -12.09
CA ARG A 328 -4.30 -19.23 -12.11
C ARG A 328 -3.89 -18.10 -13.08
N PRO A 329 -3.52 -18.41 -14.34
CA PRO A 329 -3.10 -17.38 -15.29
C PRO A 329 -4.30 -16.55 -15.77
N VAL A 330 -4.03 -15.32 -16.23
CA VAL A 330 -4.94 -14.67 -17.18
C VAL A 330 -4.58 -15.20 -18.58
N PRO A 331 -5.50 -15.85 -19.30
CA PRO A 331 -5.16 -16.61 -20.51
C PRO A 331 -4.51 -15.80 -21.64
N LEU A 332 -4.83 -14.51 -21.78
CA LEU A 332 -4.16 -13.58 -22.72
C LEU A 332 -2.64 -13.44 -22.46
N VAL A 333 -2.19 -13.75 -21.26
CA VAL A 333 -0.80 -13.66 -20.81
C VAL A 333 -0.02 -14.95 -21.12
N LEU A 334 -0.72 -16.03 -21.45
CA LEU A 334 -0.15 -17.30 -21.95
C LEU A 334 0.06 -17.27 -23.47
N SER A 335 0.25 -16.09 -24.03
CA SER A 335 0.60 -15.89 -25.43
C SER A 335 2.02 -15.36 -25.54
N GLN A 336 2.69 -15.65 -26.65
CA GLN A 336 3.99 -15.05 -26.97
C GLN A 336 3.94 -13.50 -26.99
N LEU A 337 2.74 -12.92 -27.04
CA LEU A 337 2.48 -11.48 -27.05
C LEU A 337 2.44 -10.82 -25.70
N SER A 338 2.59 -11.60 -24.64
CA SER A 338 2.71 -11.05 -23.31
C SER A 338 3.96 -10.18 -23.27
N PHE A 339 3.79 -8.87 -23.52
CA PHE A 339 4.84 -7.86 -23.44
C PHE A 339 5.57 -7.96 -22.09
N TYR A 340 4.80 -8.28 -21.06
CA TYR A 340 5.27 -8.64 -19.73
C TYR A 340 6.29 -9.81 -19.75
N ARG A 341 5.92 -10.99 -20.26
CA ARG A 341 6.81 -12.17 -20.25
C ARG A 341 7.99 -11.98 -21.20
N GLY A 342 7.77 -11.36 -22.36
CA GLY A 342 8.82 -11.10 -23.36
C GLY A 342 9.96 -10.23 -22.82
N ILE A 343 9.66 -9.12 -22.11
CA ILE A 343 10.67 -8.23 -21.53
C ILE A 343 11.48 -8.91 -20.41
N GLU A 344 10.81 -9.69 -19.56
CA GLU A 344 11.45 -10.29 -18.39
C GLU A 344 12.09 -11.66 -18.69
N ARG A 345 12.10 -12.11 -19.96
CA ARG A 345 12.63 -13.42 -20.39
C ARG A 345 14.04 -13.71 -19.87
N GLN A 346 14.90 -12.70 -19.81
CA GLN A 346 16.29 -12.86 -19.35
C GLN A 346 16.42 -13.17 -17.85
N TYR A 347 15.36 -12.96 -17.07
CA TYR A 347 15.33 -13.19 -15.62
C TYR A 347 14.50 -14.42 -15.22
N LEU A 348 13.90 -15.11 -16.18
CA LEU A 348 13.11 -16.31 -15.97
C LEU A 348 13.91 -17.54 -16.42
N ASP A 349 13.80 -18.64 -15.68
CA ASP A 349 14.37 -19.90 -16.14
C ASP A 349 13.73 -20.33 -17.48
N SER A 350 14.55 -20.84 -18.40
CA SER A 350 14.11 -21.22 -19.74
C SER A 350 12.95 -22.23 -19.75
N LYS A 351 12.93 -23.16 -18.79
CA LYS A 351 11.88 -24.18 -18.65
C LYS A 351 10.62 -23.58 -18.04
N ASP A 352 10.76 -22.70 -17.06
CA ASP A 352 9.62 -22.02 -16.43
C ASP A 352 8.93 -21.05 -17.39
N TYR A 353 9.69 -20.47 -18.32
CA TYR A 353 9.14 -19.64 -19.38
C TYR A 353 8.23 -20.41 -20.35
N SER A 354 8.72 -21.53 -20.90
CA SER A 354 8.02 -22.27 -21.98
C SER A 354 6.89 -23.16 -21.46
N LYS A 355 7.07 -23.80 -20.29
CA LYS A 355 6.16 -24.83 -19.77
C LYS A 355 4.68 -24.40 -19.68
N PRO A 356 4.32 -23.20 -19.20
CA PRO A 356 2.92 -22.77 -19.20
C PRO A 356 2.33 -22.60 -20.60
N LEU A 357 3.12 -22.07 -21.54
CA LEU A 357 2.71 -21.89 -22.95
C LEU A 357 2.48 -23.24 -23.61
N ASP A 358 3.43 -24.16 -23.44
CA ASP A 358 3.36 -25.51 -24.00
C ASP A 358 2.18 -26.29 -23.40
N GLY A 359 1.93 -26.13 -22.10
CA GLY A 359 0.79 -26.72 -21.42
C GLY A 359 -0.55 -26.23 -21.96
N SER A 360 -0.71 -24.91 -22.13
CA SER A 360 -1.93 -24.33 -22.71
C SER A 360 -2.12 -24.75 -24.16
N LYS A 361 -1.07 -24.66 -25.00
CA LYS A 361 -1.12 -25.12 -26.40
C LYS A 361 -1.54 -26.59 -26.48
N LYS A 362 -0.98 -27.47 -25.65
CA LYS A 362 -1.37 -28.89 -25.58
C LYS A 362 -2.81 -29.09 -25.11
N ALA A 363 -3.27 -28.36 -24.10
CA ALA A 363 -4.64 -28.48 -23.59
C ALA A 363 -5.68 -28.07 -24.63
N ILE A 364 -5.39 -27.03 -25.42
CA ILE A 364 -6.24 -26.56 -26.52
C ILE A 364 -6.18 -27.55 -27.69
N ALA A 365 -4.97 -27.93 -28.13
CA ALA A 365 -4.80 -28.91 -29.20
C ALA A 365 -5.44 -30.26 -28.88
N ALA A 366 -5.43 -30.71 -27.62
CA ALA A 366 -6.06 -31.97 -27.20
C ALA A 366 -7.58 -31.99 -27.40
N LYS A 367 -8.25 -30.82 -27.41
CA LYS A 367 -9.68 -30.72 -27.72
C LYS A 367 -9.94 -30.59 -29.23
N CYS A 368 -8.88 -30.42 -30.03
CA CYS A 368 -8.98 -30.26 -31.46
C CYS A 368 -8.62 -31.55 -32.24
N GLU A 369 -9.64 -32.29 -32.66
CA GLU A 369 -9.45 -33.59 -33.33
C GLU A 369 -8.88 -33.48 -34.75
N LEU A 370 -9.29 -32.47 -35.53
CA LEU A 370 -8.97 -32.34 -36.95
C LEU A 370 -7.52 -31.95 -37.18
N ILE A 371 -6.93 -31.16 -36.30
CA ILE A 371 -5.53 -30.73 -36.44
C ILE A 371 -4.55 -31.87 -36.11
N ASN A 372 -4.97 -32.83 -35.27
CA ASN A 372 -4.17 -33.96 -34.83
C ASN A 372 -4.31 -35.21 -35.72
N ARG A 373 -5.19 -35.17 -36.73
CA ARG A 373 -5.50 -36.29 -37.63
C ARG A 373 -5.59 -35.81 -39.09
N PRO A 374 -4.47 -35.41 -39.73
CA PRO A 374 -4.48 -34.92 -41.11
C PRO A 374 -5.03 -35.92 -42.12
N GLU A 375 -5.04 -37.21 -41.79
CA GLU A 375 -5.62 -38.31 -42.57
C GLU A 375 -7.16 -38.39 -42.50
N LYS A 376 -7.81 -37.67 -41.58
CA LYS A 376 -9.27 -37.74 -41.40
C LYS A 376 -9.97 -37.04 -42.57
N ILE A 377 -10.71 -37.82 -43.35
CA ILE A 377 -11.53 -37.31 -44.46
C ILE A 377 -12.71 -36.54 -43.88
N ILE A 378 -12.80 -35.25 -44.24
CA ILE A 378 -13.88 -34.36 -43.78
C ILE A 378 -14.88 -34.16 -44.94
N PRO A 379 -16.17 -34.49 -44.75
CA PRO A 379 -17.18 -34.13 -45.73
C PRO A 379 -17.40 -32.61 -45.72
N LEU A 380 -17.15 -31.94 -46.85
CA LEU A 380 -17.35 -30.49 -47.01
C LEU A 380 -18.84 -30.07 -47.01
N THR A 381 -19.74 -31.05 -47.02
CA THR A 381 -21.20 -30.86 -47.07
C THR A 381 -21.92 -31.88 -46.21
N PRO A 382 -22.92 -31.46 -45.40
CA PRO A 382 -23.35 -30.07 -45.20
C PRO A 382 -22.44 -29.31 -44.21
N VAL A 383 -22.23 -28.01 -44.49
CA VAL A 383 -21.51 -27.08 -43.61
C VAL A 383 -22.08 -27.14 -42.19
N ASN A 384 -21.23 -27.21 -41.18
CA ASN A 384 -21.64 -27.27 -39.78
C ASN A 384 -22.45 -26.01 -39.38
N LYS A 385 -23.79 -26.15 -39.43
CA LYS A 385 -24.76 -25.07 -39.17
C LYS A 385 -24.60 -24.51 -37.75
N GLU A 386 -24.29 -25.37 -36.80
CA GLU A 386 -24.16 -25.04 -35.37
C GLU A 386 -22.98 -24.09 -35.10
N PHE A 387 -21.90 -24.21 -35.86
CA PHE A 387 -20.77 -23.28 -35.79
C PHE A 387 -21.08 -21.95 -36.48
N LYS A 388 -21.76 -21.97 -37.63
CA LYS A 388 -22.18 -20.75 -38.31
C LYS A 388 -23.08 -19.91 -37.41
N ASP A 389 -24.05 -20.54 -36.73
CA ASP A 389 -24.95 -19.90 -35.79
C ASP A 389 -24.19 -19.33 -34.56
N LYS A 390 -23.20 -20.07 -34.02
CA LYS A 390 -22.32 -19.59 -32.93
C LYS A 390 -21.43 -18.42 -33.37
N ALA A 391 -20.87 -18.45 -34.58
CA ALA A 391 -20.02 -17.40 -35.12
C ALA A 391 -20.82 -16.13 -35.48
N GLU A 392 -22.07 -16.28 -35.92
CA GLU A 392 -23.01 -15.17 -36.18
C GLU A 392 -23.42 -14.42 -34.90
N THR A 393 -23.29 -15.06 -33.73
CA THR A 393 -23.60 -14.42 -32.43
C THR A 393 -22.57 -13.33 -32.06
N PHE A 394 -21.40 -13.30 -32.70
CA PHE A 394 -20.33 -12.33 -32.44
C PHE A 394 -20.25 -11.29 -33.57
N SER A 395 -20.73 -10.08 -33.30
CA SER A 395 -20.96 -9.00 -34.29
C SER A 395 -19.78 -8.58 -35.19
N GLN A 396 -18.54 -9.00 -34.91
CA GLN A 396 -17.35 -8.69 -35.73
C GLN A 396 -16.68 -9.94 -36.35
N ALA A 397 -17.05 -11.15 -35.91
CA ALA A 397 -16.39 -12.39 -36.31
C ALA A 397 -16.81 -12.86 -37.72
N THR A 398 -17.94 -12.40 -38.27
CA THR A 398 -18.45 -12.89 -39.57
C THR A 398 -17.72 -12.33 -40.79
N THR A 399 -16.82 -11.35 -40.61
CA THR A 399 -16.10 -10.72 -41.73
C THR A 399 -15.18 -11.68 -42.50
N PHE A 400 -14.84 -12.86 -41.95
CA PHE A 400 -14.12 -13.90 -42.70
C PHE A 400 -14.87 -14.35 -43.96
N THR A 401 -16.20 -14.19 -44.01
CA THR A 401 -17.01 -14.55 -45.19
C THR A 401 -16.70 -13.69 -46.42
N TYR A 402 -16.08 -12.52 -46.25
CA TYR A 402 -15.61 -11.68 -47.35
C TYR A 402 -14.25 -12.13 -47.90
N CYS A 403 -13.58 -13.08 -47.26
CA CYS A 403 -12.27 -13.56 -47.68
C CYS A 403 -12.36 -14.31 -49.02
N TYR A 404 -11.66 -13.80 -50.04
CA TYR A 404 -11.45 -14.51 -51.32
C TYR A 404 -10.08 -15.21 -51.40
N SER A 405 -9.37 -15.34 -50.27
CA SER A 405 -8.09 -16.04 -50.17
C SER A 405 -6.94 -15.45 -51.01
N CYS A 406 -6.82 -14.11 -51.07
CA CYS A 406 -5.69 -13.42 -51.72
C CYS A 406 -4.32 -13.55 -51.05
N GLU A 407 -4.26 -14.22 -49.89
CA GLU A 407 -3.03 -14.47 -49.10
C GLU A 407 -2.29 -13.24 -48.55
N ASN A 408 -2.71 -12.02 -48.89
CA ASN A 408 -2.02 -10.79 -48.47
C ASN A 408 -1.84 -10.71 -46.94
N CYS A 409 -2.83 -11.17 -46.17
CA CYS A 409 -2.76 -11.23 -44.71
C CYS A 409 -1.64 -12.14 -44.16
N SER A 410 -1.16 -13.10 -44.95
CA SER A 410 -0.03 -13.97 -44.63
C SER A 410 1.28 -13.40 -45.13
N THR A 411 1.28 -12.77 -46.31
CA THR A 411 2.46 -12.10 -46.88
C THR A 411 2.94 -10.93 -46.01
N VAL A 412 2.02 -10.12 -45.49
CA VAL A 412 2.36 -8.97 -44.63
C VAL A 412 2.54 -9.35 -43.16
N CYS A 413 2.44 -10.63 -42.80
CA CYS A 413 2.47 -11.05 -41.40
C CYS A 413 3.92 -11.24 -40.91
N PRO A 414 4.38 -10.46 -39.93
CA PRO A 414 5.76 -10.56 -39.44
C PRO A 414 6.03 -11.88 -38.72
N VAL A 415 4.98 -12.55 -38.22
CA VAL A 415 5.11 -13.89 -37.61
C VAL A 415 5.36 -14.95 -38.67
N VAL A 416 4.70 -14.85 -39.82
CA VAL A 416 4.89 -15.78 -40.94
C VAL A 416 6.28 -15.59 -41.55
N GLU A 417 6.71 -14.33 -41.71
CA GLU A 417 8.03 -13.97 -42.24
C GLU A 417 9.20 -14.47 -41.36
N ASN A 418 8.95 -14.71 -40.08
CA ASN A 418 9.98 -15.16 -39.13
C ASN A 418 10.40 -16.65 -39.30
N TYR A 419 9.78 -17.39 -40.22
CA TYR A 419 10.06 -18.82 -40.42
C TYR A 419 10.28 -19.13 -41.91
N GLU A 420 11.28 -19.94 -42.22
CA GLU A 420 11.51 -20.44 -43.59
C GLU A 420 10.35 -21.34 -44.07
N ASN A 421 9.84 -22.20 -43.19
CA ASN A 421 8.71 -23.11 -43.43
C ASN A 421 7.58 -22.83 -42.44
N PRO A 422 6.81 -21.75 -42.63
CA PRO A 422 5.89 -21.25 -41.60
C PRO A 422 4.72 -22.20 -41.31
N GLN A 423 4.24 -22.97 -42.28
CA GLN A 423 3.14 -23.93 -42.06
C GLN A 423 3.53 -25.08 -41.11
N GLU A 424 4.78 -25.54 -41.13
CA GLU A 424 5.24 -26.60 -40.23
C GLU A 424 5.24 -26.15 -38.76
N VAL A 425 5.55 -24.88 -38.54
CA VAL A 425 5.64 -24.30 -37.19
C VAL A 425 4.27 -23.80 -36.70
N LEU A 426 3.56 -23.08 -37.57
CA LEU A 426 2.34 -22.35 -37.23
C LEU A 426 1.06 -23.18 -37.43
N GLY A 427 1.15 -24.30 -38.16
CA GLY A 427 0.01 -25.10 -38.58
C GLY A 427 -0.75 -24.45 -39.75
N LEU A 428 -1.50 -23.39 -39.47
CA LEU A 428 -2.24 -22.63 -40.48
C LEU A 428 -1.76 -21.20 -40.55
N LEU A 429 -1.62 -20.67 -41.77
CA LEU A 429 -1.35 -19.26 -42.01
C LEU A 429 -2.65 -18.43 -41.87
N PRO A 430 -2.57 -17.10 -41.64
CA PRO A 430 -3.75 -16.26 -41.45
C PRO A 430 -4.85 -16.44 -42.51
N HIS A 431 -4.49 -16.56 -43.79
CA HIS A 431 -5.50 -16.75 -44.85
C HIS A 431 -6.17 -18.14 -44.78
N GLN A 432 -5.43 -19.17 -44.35
CA GLN A 432 -5.93 -20.53 -44.20
C GLN A 432 -6.89 -20.62 -43.00
N ILE A 433 -6.62 -19.85 -41.93
CA ILE A 433 -7.56 -19.71 -40.81
C ILE A 433 -8.87 -19.07 -41.30
N MET A 434 -8.82 -17.99 -42.08
CA MET A 434 -10.06 -17.39 -42.61
C MET A 434 -10.85 -18.38 -43.48
N ARG A 435 -10.13 -19.18 -44.29
CA ARG A 435 -10.74 -20.20 -45.15
C ARG A 435 -11.32 -21.37 -44.34
N SER A 436 -10.64 -21.84 -43.29
CA SER A 436 -11.15 -22.92 -42.44
C SER A 436 -12.43 -22.49 -41.72
N LEU A 437 -12.51 -21.25 -41.25
CA LEU A 437 -13.74 -20.66 -40.71
C LEU A 437 -14.87 -20.61 -41.75
N GLY A 438 -14.57 -20.18 -42.98
CA GLY A 438 -15.53 -20.17 -44.09
C GLY A 438 -16.11 -21.55 -44.42
N LEU A 439 -15.34 -22.62 -44.19
CA LEU A 439 -15.74 -24.01 -44.35
C LEU A 439 -16.40 -24.61 -43.10
N GLY A 440 -16.51 -23.87 -42.00
CA GLY A 440 -17.03 -24.36 -40.72
C GLY A 440 -16.08 -25.31 -39.98
N LEU A 441 -14.79 -25.33 -40.36
CA LEU A 441 -13.73 -26.14 -39.75
C LEU A 441 -13.04 -25.38 -38.62
N SER A 442 -13.84 -24.94 -37.65
CA SER A 442 -13.39 -24.14 -36.50
C SER A 442 -12.29 -24.82 -35.70
N ASP A 443 -12.33 -26.14 -35.66
CA ASP A 443 -11.38 -26.97 -34.94
C ASP A 443 -9.94 -26.79 -35.44
N LEU A 444 -9.77 -26.67 -36.77
CA LEU A 444 -8.48 -26.39 -37.38
C LEU A 444 -7.98 -24.97 -37.05
N ALA A 445 -8.90 -24.01 -36.97
CA ALA A 445 -8.58 -22.63 -36.62
C ALA A 445 -8.15 -22.50 -35.15
N LEU A 446 -8.88 -23.14 -34.22
CA LEU A 446 -8.63 -23.08 -32.78
C LEU A 446 -7.35 -23.82 -32.38
N GLY A 447 -7.04 -24.93 -33.04
CA GLY A 447 -5.84 -25.72 -32.77
C GLY A 447 -4.54 -25.15 -33.33
N SER A 448 -4.59 -24.17 -34.25
CA SER A 448 -3.41 -23.67 -34.94
C SER A 448 -2.49 -22.83 -34.04
N ASN A 449 -1.17 -23.07 -34.12
CA ASN A 449 -0.15 -22.28 -33.42
C ASN A 449 -0.15 -20.80 -33.83
N MET A 450 -0.51 -20.48 -35.08
CA MET A 450 -0.67 -19.09 -35.54
C MET A 450 -1.61 -18.27 -34.67
N LEU A 451 -2.66 -18.89 -34.12
CA LEU A 451 -3.58 -18.22 -33.19
C LEU A 451 -2.84 -17.72 -31.94
N TRP A 452 -1.88 -18.51 -31.45
CA TRP A 452 -1.11 -18.25 -30.24
C TRP A 452 0.09 -17.34 -30.44
N ASP A 453 0.67 -17.39 -31.64
CA ASP A 453 1.89 -16.67 -32.02
C ASP A 453 1.58 -15.34 -32.74
N CYS A 454 0.35 -15.13 -33.22
CA CYS A 454 -0.12 -13.86 -33.80
C CYS A 454 0.19 -12.68 -32.90
N VAL A 455 0.82 -11.61 -33.42
CA VAL A 455 1.24 -10.41 -32.66
C VAL A 455 0.24 -9.28 -32.52
N THR A 456 -0.98 -9.47 -33.00
CA THR A 456 -2.05 -8.46 -32.92
C THR A 456 -1.58 -7.08 -33.40
N CYS A 457 -0.69 -7.05 -34.40
CA CYS A 457 -0.13 -5.82 -34.96
C CYS A 457 -1.05 -5.15 -35.98
N TYR A 458 -2.19 -5.77 -36.31
CA TYR A 458 -3.20 -5.29 -37.26
C TYR A 458 -2.78 -5.17 -38.73
N GLN A 459 -1.52 -5.43 -39.10
CA GLN A 459 -1.07 -5.36 -40.51
C GLN A 459 -1.93 -6.21 -41.46
N CYS A 460 -2.26 -7.44 -41.07
CA CYS A 460 -3.09 -8.31 -41.90
C CYS A 460 -4.50 -7.76 -42.18
N GLN A 461 -5.02 -6.92 -41.27
CA GLN A 461 -6.33 -6.29 -41.35
C GLN A 461 -6.26 -4.99 -42.17
N GLU A 462 -5.24 -4.16 -41.92
CA GLU A 462 -5.01 -2.91 -42.65
C GLU A 462 -4.76 -3.14 -44.14
N HIS A 463 -4.08 -4.24 -44.47
CA HIS A 463 -3.78 -4.62 -45.85
C HIS A 463 -4.85 -5.51 -46.51
N CYS A 464 -5.97 -5.80 -45.84
CA CYS A 464 -7.00 -6.66 -46.43
C CYS A 464 -7.84 -5.89 -47.48
N PRO A 465 -7.83 -6.28 -48.76
CA PRO A 465 -8.59 -5.59 -49.82
C PRO A 465 -10.11 -5.77 -49.71
N GLN A 466 -10.59 -6.66 -48.82
CA GLN A 466 -12.02 -6.86 -48.55
C GLN A 466 -12.42 -6.38 -47.15
N GLY A 467 -11.51 -5.77 -46.39
CA GLY A 467 -11.78 -5.32 -45.03
C GLY A 467 -12.10 -6.45 -44.04
N VAL A 468 -11.59 -7.67 -44.29
CA VAL A 468 -11.70 -8.77 -43.32
C VAL A 468 -10.95 -8.37 -42.05
N LYS A 469 -11.62 -8.45 -40.90
CA LYS A 469 -11.04 -8.11 -39.60
C LYS A 469 -10.20 -9.26 -39.04
N VAL A 470 -9.14 -9.63 -39.76
CA VAL A 470 -8.34 -10.83 -39.49
C VAL A 470 -7.81 -10.83 -38.05
N THR A 471 -7.28 -9.70 -37.56
CA THR A 471 -6.73 -9.63 -36.20
C THR A 471 -7.82 -9.77 -35.14
N ASP A 472 -8.95 -9.09 -35.31
CA ASP A 472 -10.07 -9.18 -34.37
C ASP A 472 -10.67 -10.60 -34.34
N ILE A 473 -10.76 -11.28 -35.49
CA ILE A 473 -11.20 -12.68 -35.57
C ILE A 473 -10.24 -13.59 -34.80
N LEU A 474 -8.92 -13.45 -34.99
CA LEU A 474 -7.93 -14.23 -34.25
C LEU A 474 -8.01 -13.95 -32.74
N TYR A 475 -8.31 -12.73 -32.33
CA TYR A 475 -8.51 -12.40 -30.91
C TYR A 475 -9.71 -13.15 -30.32
N GLU A 476 -10.85 -13.15 -31.02
CA GLU A 476 -12.05 -13.87 -30.58
C GLU A 476 -11.84 -15.39 -30.54
N LEU A 477 -11.20 -15.96 -31.57
CA LEU A 477 -10.87 -17.38 -31.59
C LEU A 477 -9.97 -17.78 -30.42
N LYS A 478 -9.00 -16.93 -30.04
CA LYS A 478 -8.15 -17.17 -28.87
C LYS A 478 -9.00 -17.24 -27.59
N ASN A 479 -9.91 -16.27 -27.40
CA ASN A 479 -10.82 -16.26 -26.24
C ASN A 479 -11.74 -17.49 -26.21
N MET A 480 -12.23 -17.93 -27.37
CA MET A 480 -13.02 -19.16 -27.49
C MET A 480 -12.23 -20.41 -27.11
N ALA A 481 -11.02 -20.58 -27.66
CA ALA A 481 -10.14 -21.71 -27.37
C ALA A 481 -9.86 -21.84 -25.87
N ILE A 482 -9.67 -20.70 -25.18
CA ILE A 482 -9.48 -20.64 -23.74
C ILE A 482 -10.72 -21.13 -22.98
N LYS A 483 -11.89 -20.58 -23.33
CA LYS A 483 -13.16 -20.93 -22.68
C LYS A 483 -13.50 -22.41 -22.85
N GLU A 484 -13.26 -22.95 -24.05
CA GLU A 484 -13.48 -24.36 -24.35
C GLU A 484 -12.46 -25.26 -23.66
N ALA A 485 -11.21 -24.83 -23.51
CA ALA A 485 -10.16 -25.57 -22.81
C ALA A 485 -10.38 -25.67 -21.28
N SER A 486 -11.25 -24.83 -20.70
CA SER A 486 -11.47 -24.72 -19.25
C SER A 486 -10.18 -24.39 -18.48
N LEU A 487 -9.34 -23.55 -19.09
CA LEU A 487 -8.06 -23.08 -18.55
C LEU A 487 -8.19 -21.88 -17.63
#